data_AF-A0A7J6WA01-F1
#
_entry.id   AF-A0A7J6WA01-F1
#
_cell.length_a   1.000
_cell.length_b   1.000
_cell.length_c   1.000
_cell.angle_alpha   90.00
_cell.angle_beta   90.00
_cell.angle_gamma   90.00
#
_symmetry.space_group_name_H-M   'P 1'
#
loop_
_entity.id
_entity.type
_entity.pdbx_description
1 polymer ?
#
loop_
_entity_poly.entity_id
_entity_poly.type
_entity_poly.pdbx_seq_one_letter_code
_entity_poly.pdbx_strand_id
1 'polypeptide(L)'
;MEHLDTTFESFYEDKGEVLLVVRLHLLTAVLKCFLRRPPETQRALGDALAAGLSDSHQDVHDRALFYYRLLQYNVSVADRVVNPPKQAVSVFADTQSSEIKDRIFDEFNSLSVVYQKPSYMFTDKEHRGPFEFSEEIGNLSVGEETADTVTQAQRVEASDNDLLLSTSEKEDSRGPSNNGSAYSAPSYDAALQIQSEVTVSSSSLPSYAPQPSLPIDDLLGLSVSAAPSPPPLKLNPKAVLDPGTFQRKWGQLTVSSSQDCSISPQGVAALSTPQVLQKHMQGHSIHCIASGGQAPNFKFFFFAQKAEEPTNFFLVQCLYNTSSAQAQIKIKADDPSTSDAFAILFLSVLSKFGIS
;
A
#
# COMPACT_ATOMS: atom_id res chain seq x y z
N MET A 1 11.65 -30.89 -16.33
CA MET A 1 12.44 -30.17 -15.32
C MET A 1 13.62 -29.47 -15.98
N GLU A 2 14.38 -30.16 -16.84
CA GLU A 2 15.23 -29.52 -17.88
C GLU A 2 14.44 -28.50 -18.70
N HIS A 3 13.16 -28.77 -18.97
CA HIS A 3 12.29 -27.87 -19.71
C HIS A 3 12.20 -26.44 -19.15
N LEU A 4 12.24 -26.18 -17.83
CA LEU A 4 12.15 -24.80 -17.31
C LEU A 4 13.45 -24.03 -17.49
N ASP A 5 14.58 -24.66 -17.19
CA ASP A 5 15.91 -24.07 -17.38
C ASP A 5 16.19 -23.84 -18.87
N THR A 6 15.89 -24.83 -19.73
CA THR A 6 16.05 -24.71 -21.20
C THR A 6 15.07 -23.71 -21.83
N THR A 7 13.85 -23.56 -21.29
CA THR A 7 12.90 -22.54 -21.79
C THR A 7 13.33 -21.14 -21.35
N PHE A 8 13.90 -21.00 -20.14
CA PHE A 8 14.41 -19.72 -19.67
C PHE A 8 15.66 -19.28 -20.42
N GLU A 9 16.66 -20.16 -20.59
CA GLU A 9 17.84 -19.89 -21.40
C GLU A 9 17.46 -19.53 -22.84
N SER A 10 16.63 -20.34 -23.50
CA SER A 10 16.24 -20.08 -24.89
C SER A 10 15.43 -18.79 -25.07
N PHE A 11 14.62 -18.40 -24.07
CA PHE A 11 13.85 -17.15 -24.10
C PHE A 11 14.71 -15.91 -23.83
N TYR A 12 15.81 -16.06 -23.09
CA TYR A 12 16.73 -14.97 -22.81
C TYR A 12 17.86 -14.84 -23.85
N GLU A 13 18.15 -15.91 -24.59
CA GLU A 13 19.14 -15.90 -25.67
C GLU A 13 18.65 -15.07 -26.87
N ASP A 14 17.33 -14.99 -27.09
CA ASP A 14 16.71 -14.08 -28.06
C ASP A 14 16.42 -12.69 -27.45
N LYS A 15 17.50 -11.99 -27.05
CA LYS A 15 17.43 -10.65 -26.40
C LYS A 15 16.74 -9.57 -27.26
N GLY A 16 16.50 -9.82 -28.54
CA GLY A 16 16.01 -8.84 -29.51
C GLY A 16 14.51 -8.57 -29.45
N GLU A 17 13.67 -9.57 -29.17
CA GLU A 17 12.23 -9.48 -29.47
C GLU A 17 11.28 -9.58 -28.26
N VAL A 18 11.81 -9.85 -27.06
CA VAL A 18 10.94 -9.97 -25.87
C VAL A 18 10.47 -8.59 -25.39
N LEU A 19 9.15 -8.40 -25.33
CA LEU A 19 8.51 -7.21 -24.74
C LEU A 19 9.00 -6.96 -23.30
N LEU A 20 9.24 -5.70 -22.96
CA LEU A 20 9.69 -5.27 -21.63
C LEU A 20 8.86 -5.89 -20.48
N VAL A 21 7.54 -5.88 -20.63
CA VAL A 21 6.61 -6.43 -19.64
C VAL A 21 6.94 -7.89 -19.36
N VAL A 22 7.25 -8.68 -20.40
CA VAL A 22 7.54 -10.10 -20.23
C VAL A 22 8.87 -10.31 -19.50
N ARG A 23 9.91 -9.51 -19.80
CA ARG A 23 11.20 -9.58 -19.09
C ARG A 23 11.04 -9.32 -17.59
N LEU A 24 10.28 -8.28 -17.23
CA LEU A 24 10.00 -7.94 -15.84
C LEU A 24 9.23 -9.06 -15.10
N HIS A 25 8.23 -9.64 -15.76
CA HIS A 25 7.45 -10.73 -15.18
C HIS A 25 8.28 -12.01 -15.05
N LEU A 26 9.13 -12.29 -16.03
CA LEU A 26 10.00 -13.46 -16.00
C LEU A 26 11.03 -13.35 -14.88
N LEU A 27 11.68 -12.19 -14.74
CA LEU A 27 12.59 -11.90 -13.63
C LEU A 27 11.90 -12.09 -12.27
N THR A 28 10.65 -11.62 -12.14
CA THR A 28 9.84 -11.80 -10.93
C THR A 28 9.48 -13.28 -10.71
N ALA A 29 9.14 -14.02 -11.76
CA ALA A 29 8.74 -15.43 -11.69
C ALA A 29 9.92 -16.32 -11.26
N VAL A 30 11.11 -16.11 -11.83
CA VAL A 30 12.31 -16.86 -11.44
C VAL A 30 12.66 -16.61 -9.98
N LEU A 31 12.55 -15.36 -9.51
CA LEU A 31 12.73 -15.03 -8.10
C LEU A 31 11.73 -15.76 -7.20
N LYS A 32 10.45 -15.82 -7.58
CA LYS A 32 9.42 -16.57 -6.84
C LYS A 32 9.69 -18.07 -6.81
N CYS A 33 10.15 -18.63 -7.93
CA CYS A 33 10.57 -20.02 -8.01
C CYS A 33 11.73 -20.32 -7.06
N PHE A 34 12.70 -19.41 -6.95
CA PHE A 34 13.80 -19.48 -5.99
C PHE A 34 13.34 -19.44 -4.55
N LEU A 35 12.42 -18.55 -4.19
CA LEU A 35 11.89 -18.47 -2.83
C LEU A 35 11.13 -19.74 -2.42
N ARG A 36 10.53 -20.46 -3.38
CA ARG A 36 9.86 -21.75 -3.15
C ARG A 36 10.80 -22.95 -3.15
N ARG A 37 11.75 -23.00 -4.08
CA ARG A 37 12.67 -24.13 -4.30
C ARG A 37 14.10 -23.62 -4.55
N PRO A 38 14.81 -23.15 -3.49
CA PRO A 38 16.15 -22.58 -3.63
C PRO A 38 17.19 -23.47 -4.33
N PRO A 39 17.34 -24.78 -3.98
CA PRO A 39 18.43 -25.59 -4.54
C PRO A 39 18.25 -25.88 -6.04
N GLU A 40 17.02 -25.84 -6.55
CA GLU A 40 16.71 -26.19 -7.94
C GLU A 40 16.86 -25.00 -8.88
N THR A 41 16.66 -23.77 -8.39
CA THR A 41 16.47 -22.58 -9.23
C THR A 41 17.54 -21.50 -8.99
N GLN A 42 18.56 -21.82 -8.18
CA GLN A 42 19.67 -20.92 -7.90
C GLN A 42 20.43 -20.51 -9.16
N ARG A 43 20.67 -21.44 -10.10
CA ARG A 43 21.36 -21.16 -11.36
C ARG A 43 20.53 -20.20 -12.23
N ALA A 44 19.29 -20.57 -12.51
CA ALA A 44 18.36 -19.77 -13.30
C ALA A 44 18.18 -18.35 -12.73
N LEU A 45 18.11 -18.21 -11.40
CA LEU A 45 18.05 -16.89 -10.77
C LEU A 45 19.34 -16.08 -10.96
N GLY A 46 20.50 -16.72 -10.84
CA GLY A 46 21.79 -16.08 -11.11
C GLY A 46 21.87 -15.54 -12.52
N ASP A 47 21.48 -16.35 -13.50
CA ASP A 47 21.49 -15.98 -14.92
C ASP A 47 20.46 -14.87 -15.21
N ALA A 48 19.25 -14.97 -14.65
CA ALA A 48 18.22 -13.93 -14.76
C ALA A 48 18.67 -12.59 -14.18
N LEU A 49 19.33 -12.58 -13.02
CA LEU A 49 19.83 -11.36 -12.40
C LEU A 49 21.01 -10.78 -13.19
N ALA A 50 21.93 -11.62 -13.66
CA ALA A 50 23.04 -11.17 -14.50
C ALA A 50 22.54 -10.55 -15.82
N ALA A 51 21.53 -11.18 -16.43
CA ALA A 51 20.94 -10.70 -17.66
C ALA A 51 20.09 -9.42 -17.43
N GLY A 52 19.38 -9.32 -16.31
CA GLY A 52 18.67 -8.10 -15.91
C GLY A 52 19.61 -6.92 -15.59
N LEU A 53 20.73 -7.17 -14.91
CA LEU A 53 21.75 -6.15 -14.62
C LEU A 53 22.48 -5.66 -15.87
N SER A 54 22.50 -6.46 -16.94
CA SER A 54 23.06 -6.09 -18.24
C SER A 54 22.02 -5.71 -19.29
N ASP A 55 20.75 -5.57 -18.90
CA ASP A 55 19.66 -5.18 -19.81
C ASP A 55 19.80 -3.70 -20.21
N SER A 56 19.40 -3.38 -21.44
CA SER A 56 19.44 -2.01 -21.97
C SER A 56 18.35 -1.12 -21.36
N HIS A 57 17.25 -1.70 -20.88
CA HIS A 57 16.16 -0.95 -20.29
C HIS A 57 16.35 -0.73 -18.79
N GLN A 58 16.32 0.54 -18.38
CA GLN A 58 16.57 0.94 -16.99
C GLN A 58 15.62 0.28 -15.98
N ASP A 59 14.32 0.16 -16.29
CA ASP A 59 13.36 -0.49 -15.37
C ASP A 59 13.71 -1.96 -15.07
N VAL A 60 14.25 -2.69 -16.04
CA VAL A 60 14.65 -4.10 -15.86
C VAL A 60 15.90 -4.15 -15.00
N HIS A 61 16.87 -3.27 -15.28
CA HIS A 61 18.09 -3.12 -14.50
C HIS A 61 17.81 -2.78 -13.03
N ASP A 62 17.00 -1.75 -12.78
CA ASP A 62 16.66 -1.30 -11.43
C ASP A 62 15.89 -2.39 -10.67
N ARG A 63 15.00 -3.12 -11.35
CA ARG A 63 14.28 -4.24 -10.74
C ARG A 63 15.22 -5.40 -10.38
N ALA A 64 16.16 -5.75 -11.25
CA ALA A 64 17.15 -6.79 -10.98
C ALA A 64 18.07 -6.39 -9.81
N LEU A 65 18.53 -5.15 -9.79
CA LEU A 65 19.36 -4.62 -8.71
C LEU A 65 18.61 -4.59 -7.37
N PHE A 66 17.34 -4.20 -7.39
CA PHE A 66 16.48 -4.26 -6.22
C PHE A 66 16.36 -5.68 -5.67
N TYR A 67 16.04 -6.67 -6.53
CA TYR A 67 15.94 -8.07 -6.11
C TYR A 67 17.25 -8.63 -5.57
N TYR A 68 18.38 -8.32 -6.22
CA TYR A 68 19.70 -8.73 -5.76
C TYR A 68 20.01 -8.21 -4.34
N ARG A 69 19.79 -6.92 -4.11
CA ARG A 69 20.01 -6.29 -2.79
C ARG A 69 19.03 -6.81 -1.74
N LEU A 70 17.78 -7.06 -2.12
CA LEU A 70 16.76 -7.57 -1.22
C LEU A 70 17.10 -8.99 -0.72
N LEU A 71 17.58 -9.84 -1.62
CA LEU A 71 18.05 -11.19 -1.29
C LEU A 71 19.30 -11.17 -0.40
N GLN A 72 20.25 -10.26 -0.66
CA GLN A 72 21.43 -10.09 0.19
C GLN A 72 21.09 -9.61 1.60
N TYR A 73 20.07 -8.74 1.72
CA TYR A 73 19.64 -8.24 3.01
C TYR A 73 18.98 -9.33 3.85
N ASN A 74 17.91 -9.95 3.33
CA ASN A 74 17.21 -11.02 4.04
C ASN A 74 16.23 -11.77 3.12
N VAL A 75 16.37 -13.09 3.03
CA VAL A 75 15.51 -13.95 2.18
C VAL A 75 14.05 -13.98 2.64
N SER A 76 13.78 -14.00 3.95
CA SER A 76 12.41 -13.99 4.49
C SER A 76 11.70 -12.66 4.25
N VAL A 77 12.43 -11.54 4.28
CA VAL A 77 11.89 -10.23 3.90
C VAL A 77 11.65 -10.18 2.39
N ALA A 78 12.56 -10.73 1.59
CA ALA A 78 12.39 -10.83 0.15
C ALA A 78 11.11 -11.57 -0.22
N ASP A 79 10.84 -12.70 0.44
CA ASP A 79 9.60 -13.45 0.22
C ASP A 79 8.35 -12.64 0.53
N ARG A 80 8.29 -11.97 1.67
CA ARG A 80 7.14 -11.13 2.04
C ARG A 80 6.91 -9.96 1.08
N VAL A 81 7.98 -9.37 0.54
CA VAL A 81 7.91 -8.23 -0.39
C VAL A 81 7.49 -8.68 -1.79
N VAL A 82 7.99 -9.84 -2.26
CA VAL A 82 7.72 -10.35 -3.61
C VAL A 82 6.39 -11.11 -3.67
N ASN A 83 6.01 -11.77 -2.58
CA ASN A 83 4.78 -12.55 -2.40
C ASN A 83 3.89 -11.96 -1.29
N PRO A 84 3.41 -10.71 -1.41
CA PRO A 84 2.45 -10.18 -0.46
C PRO A 84 1.11 -10.94 -0.59
N PRO A 85 0.32 -11.02 0.50
CA PRO A 85 -1.04 -11.56 0.41
C PRO A 85 -1.87 -10.73 -0.56
N LYS A 86 -2.30 -11.34 -1.66
CA LYS A 86 -3.11 -10.68 -2.69
C LYS A 86 -4.58 -10.71 -2.25
N GLN A 87 -5.25 -9.57 -2.33
CA GLN A 87 -6.71 -9.52 -2.20
C GLN A 87 -7.35 -10.00 -3.51
N ALA A 88 -8.43 -10.77 -3.40
CA ALA A 88 -9.20 -11.17 -4.57
C ALA A 88 -9.80 -9.93 -5.24
N VAL A 89 -9.62 -9.83 -6.56
CA VAL A 89 -10.25 -8.77 -7.36
C VAL A 89 -11.72 -9.16 -7.52
N SER A 90 -12.62 -8.38 -6.94
CA SER A 90 -14.06 -8.62 -7.00
C SER A 90 -14.74 -7.94 -8.19
N VAL A 91 -14.11 -6.92 -8.78
CA VAL A 91 -14.62 -6.17 -9.93
C VAL A 91 -13.64 -6.34 -11.07
N PHE A 92 -14.05 -7.07 -12.10
CA PHE A 92 -13.24 -7.30 -13.29
C PHE A 92 -13.51 -6.22 -14.33
N ALA A 93 -12.58 -6.07 -15.28
CA ALA A 93 -12.77 -5.17 -16.42
C ALA A 93 -14.08 -5.46 -17.18
N ASP A 94 -14.54 -6.72 -17.17
CA ASP A 94 -15.81 -7.12 -17.77
C ASP A 94 -17.02 -6.54 -17.04
N THR A 95 -16.96 -6.36 -15.73
CA THR A 95 -18.00 -5.66 -14.95
C THR A 95 -18.05 -4.19 -15.35
N GLN A 96 -16.90 -3.51 -15.38
CA GLN A 96 -16.77 -2.14 -15.89
C GLN A 96 -17.25 -2.01 -17.34
N SER A 97 -17.01 -3.04 -18.15
CA SER A 97 -17.52 -3.10 -19.51
C SER A 97 -19.05 -3.16 -19.54
N SER A 98 -19.72 -3.75 -18.54
CA SER A 98 -21.19 -3.79 -18.46
C SER A 98 -21.76 -2.40 -18.29
N GLU A 99 -21.26 -1.61 -17.33
CA GLU A 99 -21.76 -0.24 -17.14
C GLU A 99 -21.47 0.64 -18.37
N ILE A 100 -20.31 0.46 -19.00
CA ILE A 100 -19.96 1.16 -20.25
C ILE A 100 -20.86 0.72 -21.40
N LYS A 101 -21.17 -0.58 -21.50
CA LYS A 101 -22.09 -1.15 -22.50
C LYS A 101 -23.50 -0.59 -22.30
N ASP A 102 -24.01 -0.57 -21.07
CA ASP A 102 -25.34 -0.03 -20.75
C ASP A 102 -25.44 1.44 -21.18
N ARG A 103 -24.41 2.25 -20.92
CA ARG A 103 -24.35 3.64 -21.40
C ARG A 103 -24.27 3.76 -22.92
N ILE A 104 -23.56 2.87 -23.60
CA ILE A 104 -23.53 2.83 -25.08
C ILE A 104 -24.89 2.42 -25.63
N PHE A 105 -25.62 1.53 -24.93
CA PHE A 105 -27.00 1.14 -25.28
C PHE A 105 -27.99 2.29 -25.06
N ASP A 106 -27.85 3.10 -24.00
CA ASP A 106 -28.67 4.30 -23.81
C ASP A 106 -28.46 5.33 -24.93
N GLU A 107 -27.25 5.39 -25.47
CA GLU A 107 -26.86 6.23 -26.60
C GLU A 107 -27.02 5.52 -27.97
N PHE A 108 -27.98 4.62 -28.09
CA PHE A 108 -28.27 3.90 -29.33
C PHE A 108 -28.63 4.87 -30.47
N ASN A 109 -28.14 4.60 -31.68
CA ASN A 109 -28.14 5.53 -32.84
C ASN A 109 -27.22 6.75 -32.74
N SER A 110 -26.19 6.70 -31.88
CA SER A 110 -25.10 7.69 -31.85
C SER A 110 -23.77 7.09 -32.33
N LEU A 111 -22.75 7.96 -32.48
CA LEU A 111 -21.38 7.53 -32.77
C LEU A 111 -20.77 6.68 -31.63
N SER A 112 -21.37 6.68 -30.44
CA SER A 112 -20.89 5.91 -29.30
C SER A 112 -20.91 4.40 -29.55
N VAL A 113 -21.90 3.91 -30.32
CA VAL A 113 -21.98 2.50 -30.74
C VAL A 113 -20.86 2.15 -31.72
N VAL A 114 -20.49 3.07 -32.61
CA VAL A 114 -19.40 2.87 -33.58
C VAL A 114 -18.03 2.91 -32.91
N TYR A 115 -17.83 3.85 -31.97
CA TYR A 115 -16.58 3.99 -31.24
C TYR A 115 -16.42 3.02 -30.06
N GLN A 116 -17.47 2.25 -29.73
CA GLN A 116 -17.53 1.38 -28.55
C GLN A 116 -17.11 2.13 -27.28
N LYS A 117 -17.50 3.41 -27.20
CA LYS A 117 -17.20 4.34 -26.11
C LYS A 117 -18.40 5.24 -25.90
N PRO A 118 -18.77 5.57 -24.66
CA PRO A 118 -19.84 6.53 -24.38
C PRO A 118 -19.43 7.94 -24.83
N SER A 119 -20.42 8.77 -25.15
CA SER A 119 -20.25 10.08 -25.78
C SER A 119 -19.28 10.97 -24.99
N TYR A 120 -19.34 10.94 -23.66
CA TYR A 120 -18.48 11.75 -22.79
C TYR A 120 -16.97 11.51 -22.98
N MET A 121 -16.56 10.36 -23.53
CA MET A 121 -15.15 10.03 -23.78
C MET A 121 -14.58 10.67 -25.06
N PHE A 122 -15.43 11.20 -25.94
CA PHE A 122 -15.01 11.77 -27.21
C PHE A 122 -15.74 13.07 -27.60
N THR A 123 -16.68 13.55 -26.78
CA THR A 123 -17.33 14.86 -26.94
C THR A 123 -16.96 15.81 -25.80
N ASP A 124 -16.73 17.07 -26.17
CA ASP A 124 -16.54 18.16 -25.22
C ASP A 124 -17.84 18.46 -24.45
N LYS A 125 -17.70 18.99 -23.23
CA LYS A 125 -18.82 19.23 -22.30
C LYS A 125 -19.94 20.09 -22.89
N GLU A 126 -19.61 21.00 -23.80
CA GLU A 126 -20.54 21.89 -24.49
C GLU A 126 -21.39 21.18 -25.57
N HIS A 127 -20.94 20.01 -26.04
CA HIS A 127 -21.60 19.20 -27.07
C HIS A 127 -22.28 17.95 -26.50
N ARG A 128 -22.26 17.77 -25.18
CA ARG A 128 -23.05 16.73 -24.50
C ARG A 128 -24.51 17.20 -24.51
N GLY A 129 -25.36 16.51 -25.25
CA GLY A 129 -26.76 16.90 -25.43
C GLY A 129 -27.55 16.95 -24.11
N PRO A 130 -28.82 17.42 -24.13
CA PRO A 130 -29.66 17.58 -22.94
C PRO A 130 -29.99 16.29 -22.19
N PHE A 131 -29.56 15.14 -22.70
CA PHE A 131 -29.61 13.84 -22.02
C PHE A 131 -28.47 13.72 -20.99
N GLU A 132 -28.29 14.72 -20.14
CA GLU A 132 -27.81 14.45 -18.81
C GLU A 132 -28.96 13.72 -18.10
N PHE A 133 -28.95 12.38 -18.15
CA PHE A 133 -29.63 11.62 -17.12
C PHE A 133 -28.98 12.04 -15.81
N SER A 134 -29.75 12.81 -15.02
CA SER A 134 -29.45 13.18 -13.65
C SER A 134 -28.69 12.04 -12.96
N GLU A 135 -27.60 12.36 -12.28
CA GLU A 135 -26.90 11.48 -11.32
C GLU A 135 -27.81 11.13 -10.12
N GLU A 136 -29.13 10.96 -10.31
CA GLU A 136 -30.15 10.76 -9.30
C GLU A 136 -30.87 9.41 -9.46
N ILE A 137 -30.11 8.33 -9.64
CA ILE A 137 -30.53 6.99 -9.22
C ILE A 137 -29.35 6.31 -8.52
N GLY A 138 -29.15 6.73 -7.27
CA GLY A 138 -28.30 6.05 -6.28
C GLY A 138 -28.83 6.15 -4.85
N ASN A 139 -29.98 6.83 -4.64
CA ASN A 139 -30.68 6.90 -3.37
C ASN A 139 -32.01 6.14 -3.47
N LEU A 140 -31.94 4.81 -3.60
CA LEU A 140 -33.07 3.96 -3.25
C LEU A 140 -32.99 3.65 -1.75
N SER A 141 -33.87 4.32 -1.02
CA SER A 141 -34.36 3.95 0.31
C SER A 141 -34.53 2.44 0.44
N VAL A 142 -33.67 1.79 1.24
CA VAL A 142 -33.96 0.46 1.80
C VAL A 142 -34.75 0.69 3.07
N GLY A 143 -36.05 0.46 2.95
CA GLY A 143 -36.96 0.32 4.08
C GLY A 143 -36.54 -0.84 4.97
N GLU A 144 -36.70 -0.59 6.25
CA GLU A 144 -36.57 -1.44 7.42
C GLU A 144 -37.42 -2.71 7.32
N GLU A 145 -36.80 -3.90 7.14
CA GLU A 145 -37.32 -5.11 7.80
C GLU A 145 -36.31 -6.26 7.99
N THR A 146 -36.15 -6.60 9.26
CA THR A 146 -35.94 -7.94 9.84
C THR A 146 -34.57 -8.60 9.84
N ALA A 147 -34.32 -9.21 11.00
CA ALA A 147 -33.07 -9.73 11.51
C ALA A 147 -32.67 -11.09 10.92
N ASP A 148 -31.43 -11.45 11.25
CA ASP A 148 -30.79 -12.77 11.15
C ASP A 148 -30.33 -13.22 9.75
N THR A 149 -29.03 -13.02 9.48
CA THR A 149 -28.03 -14.09 9.38
C THR A 149 -26.66 -13.48 9.02
N VAL A 150 -25.71 -13.58 9.94
CA VAL A 150 -24.31 -13.20 9.74
C VAL A 150 -23.62 -14.28 8.90
N THR A 151 -23.23 -13.97 7.67
CA THR A 151 -22.27 -14.79 6.90
C THR A 151 -20.91 -14.09 6.89
N GLN A 152 -20.02 -14.68 7.66
CA GLN A 152 -18.63 -14.29 7.86
C GLN A 152 -17.87 -14.34 6.51
N ALA A 153 -17.36 -13.21 6.03
CA ALA A 153 -16.50 -13.17 4.85
C ALA A 153 -15.18 -13.90 5.17
N GLN A 154 -15.08 -15.13 4.68
CA GLN A 154 -13.93 -16.00 4.86
C GLN A 154 -12.72 -15.39 4.13
N ARG A 155 -11.67 -15.08 4.90
CA ARG A 155 -10.34 -14.77 4.38
C ARG A 155 -9.82 -16.01 3.66
N VAL A 156 -10.03 -16.09 2.35
CA VAL A 156 -9.44 -17.13 1.52
C VAL A 156 -8.03 -16.66 1.16
N GLU A 157 -7.02 -17.28 1.78
CA GLU A 157 -5.64 -17.20 1.29
C GLU A 157 -5.57 -17.97 -0.02
N ALA A 158 -5.72 -17.28 -1.15
CA ALA A 158 -5.45 -17.87 -2.44
C ALA A 158 -3.93 -18.00 -2.61
N SER A 159 -3.41 -19.21 -2.46
CA SER A 159 -2.06 -19.53 -2.93
C SER A 159 -2.09 -19.70 -4.46
N ASP A 160 -1.06 -19.23 -5.17
CA ASP A 160 -0.94 -19.35 -6.64
C ASP A 160 -1.01 -20.83 -7.15
N ASN A 161 -1.22 -21.84 -6.29
CA ASN A 161 -1.39 -23.25 -6.66
C ASN A 161 -2.85 -23.63 -7.01
N ASP A 162 -3.86 -22.83 -6.64
CA ASP A 162 -5.28 -23.18 -6.84
C ASP A 162 -5.89 -22.75 -8.19
N LEU A 163 -5.09 -22.15 -9.09
CA LEU A 163 -5.57 -21.68 -10.40
C LEU A 163 -5.57 -22.75 -11.50
N LEU A 164 -5.23 -23.99 -11.18
CA LEU A 164 -5.19 -25.07 -12.15
C LEU A 164 -6.08 -26.23 -11.68
N LEU A 165 -7.14 -26.48 -12.46
CA LEU A 165 -8.02 -27.65 -12.46
C LEU A 165 -9.25 -27.57 -11.56
N SER A 166 -10.34 -27.00 -12.10
CA SER A 166 -11.68 -27.49 -11.77
C SER A 166 -12.65 -27.36 -12.96
N THR A 167 -12.25 -27.91 -14.11
CA THR A 167 -13.20 -28.41 -15.12
C THR A 167 -13.23 -29.93 -14.96
N SER A 168 -13.93 -30.44 -13.95
CA SER A 168 -14.29 -31.85 -13.90
C SER A 168 -15.77 -31.96 -13.63
N GLU A 169 -16.46 -32.32 -14.70
CA GLU A 169 -17.85 -32.64 -14.83
C GLU A 169 -18.13 -33.85 -13.92
N LYS A 170 -18.91 -33.67 -12.86
CA LYS A 170 -19.26 -34.77 -11.95
C LYS A 170 -20.70 -35.21 -12.22
N GLU A 171 -20.80 -36.28 -12.99
CA GLU A 171 -22.01 -37.08 -13.21
C GLU A 171 -22.51 -37.67 -11.88
N ASP A 172 -23.82 -37.55 -11.67
CA ASP A 172 -24.56 -37.99 -10.49
C ASP A 172 -24.87 -39.49 -10.60
N SER A 173 -24.48 -40.29 -9.60
CA SER A 173 -24.98 -41.66 -9.42
C SER A 173 -24.85 -42.09 -7.96
N ARG A 174 -26.00 -42.12 -7.30
CA ARG A 174 -26.27 -42.68 -5.96
C ARG A 174 -25.89 -44.16 -5.83
N GLY A 175 -25.36 -44.53 -4.67
CA GLY A 175 -25.46 -45.89 -4.12
C GLY A 175 -24.67 -46.10 -2.81
N PRO A 176 -25.18 -46.83 -1.78
CA PRO A 176 -24.80 -46.63 -0.36
C PRO A 176 -24.10 -47.82 0.34
N SER A 177 -23.69 -47.60 1.60
CA SER A 177 -23.24 -48.57 2.65
C SER A 177 -21.84 -49.18 2.46
N ASN A 178 -21.02 -49.56 3.46
CA ASN A 178 -21.23 -49.95 4.86
C ASN A 178 -19.90 -49.85 5.65
N ASN A 179 -20.01 -49.88 6.98
CA ASN A 179 -19.00 -49.97 8.05
C ASN A 179 -17.62 -50.61 7.79
N GLY A 180 -16.60 -50.16 8.52
CA GLY A 180 -15.41 -50.98 8.79
C GLY A 180 -14.21 -50.31 9.49
N SER A 181 -14.14 -50.50 10.82
CA SER A 181 -12.93 -50.71 11.64
C SER A 181 -11.81 -49.66 11.77
N ALA A 182 -11.73 -49.15 13.00
CA ALA A 182 -10.56 -48.97 13.85
C ALA A 182 -9.17 -49.42 13.32
N TYR A 183 -8.21 -48.49 13.38
CA TYR A 183 -6.86 -48.77 13.88
C TYR A 183 -6.25 -47.48 14.45
N SER A 184 -5.69 -47.57 15.65
CA SER A 184 -4.95 -46.52 16.35
C SER A 184 -3.61 -47.09 16.81
N ALA A 185 -2.64 -46.17 16.96
CA ALA A 185 -1.33 -46.27 17.61
C ALA A 185 -0.13 -46.65 16.71
N PRO A 186 1.13 -46.39 17.14
CA PRO A 186 1.58 -45.56 18.26
C PRO A 186 2.65 -44.49 17.92
N SER A 187 2.68 -43.48 18.79
CA SER A 187 3.80 -42.59 19.09
C SER A 187 5.01 -43.34 19.66
N TYR A 188 6.22 -42.96 19.22
CA TYR A 188 7.48 -43.32 19.88
C TYR A 188 8.16 -42.06 20.42
N ASP A 189 8.55 -42.15 21.68
CA ASP A 189 9.42 -41.24 22.43
C ASP A 189 10.67 -42.05 22.78
N ALA A 190 11.87 -41.49 22.56
CA ALA A 190 13.12 -42.03 23.08
C ALA A 190 14.19 -40.95 23.08
N ALA A 191 14.49 -40.48 24.28
CA ALA A 191 15.63 -39.63 24.63
C ALA A 191 16.98 -40.34 24.46
N LEU A 192 18.03 -39.58 24.13
CA LEU A 192 19.40 -39.81 24.61
C LEU A 192 20.10 -38.49 24.93
N GLN A 193 20.50 -38.38 26.19
CA GLN A 193 21.44 -37.40 26.76
C GLN A 193 22.88 -37.80 26.43
N ILE A 194 23.77 -36.83 26.17
CA ILE A 194 25.18 -36.87 26.58
C ILE A 194 25.62 -35.45 26.99
N GLN A 195 26.20 -35.38 28.20
CA GLN A 195 26.82 -34.23 28.86
C GLN A 195 28.30 -34.07 28.49
N SER A 196 28.85 -32.86 28.59
CA SER A 196 30.16 -32.62 29.26
C SER A 196 30.26 -31.16 29.76
N GLU A 197 30.52 -31.01 31.06
CA GLU A 197 30.95 -29.79 31.78
C GLU A 197 32.36 -29.32 31.35
N VAL A 198 32.68 -28.02 31.57
CA VAL A 198 33.71 -27.56 32.54
C VAL A 198 33.35 -26.15 33.05
N THR A 199 33.63 -25.94 34.34
CA THR A 199 33.21 -24.89 35.28
C THR A 199 34.31 -23.84 35.52
N VAL A 200 33.97 -22.77 36.28
CA VAL A 200 34.81 -21.89 37.16
C VAL A 200 35.36 -20.61 36.49
N SER A 201 35.27 -19.36 37.00
CA SER A 201 34.65 -18.76 38.20
C SER A 201 34.53 -17.23 38.06
N SER A 202 33.65 -16.67 38.88
CA SER A 202 33.39 -15.25 39.20
C SER A 202 34.46 -14.58 40.08
N SER A 203 34.66 -13.25 39.93
CA SER A 203 34.77 -12.30 41.07
C SER A 203 34.85 -10.82 40.62
N SER A 204 34.51 -9.92 41.55
CA SER A 204 33.95 -8.56 41.49
C SER A 204 34.91 -7.35 41.32
N LEU A 205 34.34 -6.22 40.81
CA LEU A 205 34.52 -4.75 41.03
C LEU A 205 35.70 -4.21 41.89
N PRO A 206 36.27 -2.99 41.62
CA PRO A 206 35.52 -1.70 41.67
C PRO A 206 35.97 -0.51 40.78
N SER A 207 35.04 0.46 40.71
CA SER A 207 35.08 1.91 40.40
C SER A 207 36.41 2.68 40.23
N TYR A 208 36.52 3.51 39.17
CA TYR A 208 37.02 4.90 39.26
C TYR A 208 36.58 5.76 38.04
N ALA A 209 36.36 7.05 38.30
CA ALA A 209 35.85 8.09 37.39
C ALA A 209 36.96 8.75 36.51
N PRO A 210 36.61 9.56 35.47
CA PRO A 210 37.49 9.91 34.34
C PRO A 210 38.05 11.33 34.41
N GLN A 211 39.28 11.55 33.91
CA GLN A 211 39.90 12.86 33.58
C GLN A 211 41.05 12.61 32.54
N PRO A 212 41.65 13.64 31.89
CA PRO A 212 41.19 14.19 30.61
C PRO A 212 42.32 14.25 29.54
N SER A 213 41.98 14.36 28.25
CA SER A 213 42.95 14.87 27.27
C SER A 213 42.25 15.46 26.04
N LEU A 214 42.28 16.79 25.94
CA LEU A 214 42.28 17.55 24.69
C LEU A 214 43.76 17.83 24.32
N PRO A 215 44.08 18.45 23.18
CA PRO A 215 43.70 18.17 21.79
C PRO A 215 44.96 18.11 20.88
N ILE A 216 44.95 17.35 19.77
CA ILE A 216 45.68 17.76 18.56
C ILE A 216 44.77 17.46 17.37
N ASP A 217 44.70 18.48 16.55
CA ASP A 217 43.81 18.81 15.46
C ASP A 217 44.11 18.03 14.16
N ASP A 218 43.15 18.11 13.26
CA ASP A 218 43.33 18.22 11.80
C ASP A 218 43.91 17.04 11.00
N LEU A 219 43.04 16.34 10.27
CA LEU A 219 43.47 15.82 8.96
C LEU A 219 42.36 15.58 7.93
N LEU A 220 41.07 15.48 8.28
CA LEU A 220 40.05 15.18 7.26
C LEU A 220 38.78 16.00 7.49
N GLY A 221 38.72 17.14 6.82
CA GLY A 221 37.62 18.11 6.80
C GLY A 221 36.29 17.56 6.28
N LEU A 222 35.66 16.70 7.08
CA LEU A 222 34.23 16.42 7.02
C LEU A 222 33.59 17.08 8.24
N SER A 223 33.64 18.42 8.26
CA SER A 223 32.66 19.19 9.00
C SER A 223 31.29 18.75 8.49
N VAL A 224 30.55 18.01 9.30
CA VAL A 224 29.09 18.01 9.24
C VAL A 224 28.71 19.48 9.44
N SER A 225 28.52 20.16 8.32
CA SER A 225 27.80 21.42 8.28
C SER A 225 26.41 21.07 8.79
N ALA A 226 26.18 21.33 10.08
CA ALA A 226 24.84 21.37 10.63
C ALA A 226 24.09 22.42 9.82
N ALA A 227 23.30 21.96 8.86
CA ALA A 227 22.40 22.80 8.11
C ALA A 227 21.55 23.59 9.12
N PRO A 228 21.36 24.90 8.92
CA PRO A 228 20.57 25.72 9.83
C PRO A 228 19.17 25.12 9.91
N SER A 229 18.69 24.88 11.14
CA SER A 229 17.31 24.51 11.40
C SER A 229 16.38 25.50 10.69
N PRO A 230 15.48 25.06 9.80
CA PRO A 230 14.52 25.97 9.19
C PRO A 230 13.67 26.63 10.29
N PRO A 231 13.23 27.88 10.10
CA PRO A 231 12.42 28.58 11.09
C PRO A 231 11.15 27.77 11.41
N PRO A 232 10.71 27.73 12.68
CA PRO A 232 9.51 26.99 13.05
C PRO A 232 8.30 27.56 12.31
N LEU A 233 7.66 26.74 11.48
CA LEU A 233 6.43 27.11 10.76
C LEU A 233 5.34 27.48 11.77
N LYS A 234 5.01 28.77 11.87
CA LYS A 234 3.96 29.26 12.74
C LYS A 234 2.64 29.32 11.99
N LEU A 235 1.60 28.68 12.52
CA LEU A 235 0.25 28.68 11.95
C LEU A 235 -0.63 29.74 12.63
N ASN A 236 -1.60 30.27 11.88
CA ASN A 236 -2.60 31.18 12.42
C ASN A 236 -3.73 30.38 13.13
N PRO A 237 -3.92 30.55 14.45
CA PRO A 237 -4.96 29.84 15.20
C PRO A 237 -6.39 30.30 14.87
N LYS A 238 -6.56 31.45 14.20
CA LYS A 238 -7.88 31.99 13.80
C LYS A 238 -8.06 31.94 12.28
N ALA A 239 -7.45 30.97 11.61
CA ALA A 239 -7.61 30.79 10.17
C ALA A 239 -9.09 30.54 9.82
N VAL A 240 -9.63 31.32 8.89
CA VAL A 240 -10.99 31.14 8.36
C VAL A 240 -10.88 30.97 6.86
N LEU A 241 -11.50 29.91 6.34
CA LEU A 241 -11.58 29.61 4.93
C LEU A 241 -12.99 29.10 4.63
N ASP A 242 -13.67 29.72 3.68
CA ASP A 242 -15.01 29.28 3.29
C ASP A 242 -14.95 28.02 2.41
N PRO A 243 -15.96 27.13 2.46
CA PRO A 243 -15.98 25.90 1.68
C PRO A 243 -15.84 26.10 0.16
N GLY A 244 -16.41 27.17 -0.39
CA GLY A 244 -16.34 27.47 -1.82
C GLY A 244 -14.93 27.82 -2.27
N THR A 245 -14.22 28.64 -1.50
CA THR A 245 -12.82 28.99 -1.72
C THR A 245 -11.90 27.78 -1.51
N PHE A 246 -12.17 26.93 -0.52
CA PHE A 246 -11.45 25.67 -0.35
C PHE A 246 -11.57 24.78 -1.59
N GLN A 247 -12.79 24.56 -2.09
CA GLN A 247 -13.01 23.71 -3.27
C GLN A 247 -12.31 24.25 -4.51
N ARG A 248 -12.35 25.58 -4.71
CA ARG A 248 -11.63 26.26 -5.81
C ARG A 248 -10.11 26.07 -5.68
N LYS A 249 -9.53 26.36 -4.52
CA LYS A 249 -8.09 26.18 -4.27
C LYS A 249 -7.67 24.72 -4.38
N TRP A 250 -8.47 23.80 -3.84
CA TRP A 250 -8.21 22.35 -3.92
C TRP A 250 -8.21 21.84 -5.37
N GLY A 251 -9.09 22.37 -6.24
CA GLY A 251 -9.12 22.02 -7.66
C GLY A 251 -7.97 22.62 -8.48
N GLN A 252 -7.51 23.83 -8.12
CA GLN A 252 -6.46 24.56 -8.84
C GLN A 252 -5.04 24.17 -8.43
N LEU A 253 -4.81 23.88 -7.15
CA LEU A 253 -3.47 23.57 -6.63
C LEU A 253 -3.07 22.13 -6.93
N THR A 254 -1.80 21.90 -7.24
CA THR A 254 -1.21 20.57 -7.37
C THR A 254 -0.87 19.99 -5.99
N VAL A 255 -0.77 18.67 -5.90
CA VAL A 255 -0.34 18.01 -4.66
C VAL A 255 1.14 18.30 -4.44
N SER A 256 1.45 19.02 -3.38
CA SER A 256 2.82 19.42 -3.01
C SER A 256 3.52 18.33 -2.19
N SER A 257 2.76 17.57 -1.38
CA SER A 257 3.29 16.47 -0.59
C SER A 257 2.22 15.39 -0.39
N SER A 258 2.62 14.12 -0.44
CA SER A 258 1.75 12.97 -0.19
C SER A 258 2.49 11.97 0.69
N GLN A 259 1.90 11.60 1.82
CA GLN A 259 2.55 10.75 2.82
C GLN A 259 1.54 9.80 3.44
N ASP A 260 1.99 8.59 3.74
CA ASP A 260 1.22 7.58 4.44
C ASP A 260 1.82 7.36 5.83
N CYS A 261 0.98 7.21 6.85
CA CYS A 261 1.43 6.95 8.22
C CYS A 261 0.53 5.98 8.96
N SER A 262 1.11 5.23 9.90
CA SER A 262 0.34 4.41 10.84
C SER A 262 -0.16 5.26 12.01
N ILE A 263 -1.37 4.96 12.49
CA ILE A 263 -1.94 5.56 13.70
C ILE A 263 -1.89 4.55 14.84
N SER A 264 -1.75 5.05 16.06
CA SER A 264 -1.78 4.22 17.27
C SER A 264 -3.13 3.49 17.43
N PRO A 265 -3.16 2.30 18.07
CA PRO A 265 -4.41 1.59 18.38
C PRO A 265 -5.43 2.44 19.17
N GLN A 266 -4.96 3.31 20.05
CA GLN A 266 -5.81 4.25 20.80
C GLN A 266 -6.41 5.33 19.89
N GLY A 267 -5.63 5.86 18.95
CA GLY A 267 -6.12 6.79 17.93
C GLY A 267 -7.18 6.15 17.03
N VAL A 268 -7.01 4.87 16.68
CA VAL A 268 -8.03 4.12 15.91
C VAL A 268 -9.37 4.08 16.64
N ALA A 269 -9.35 3.80 17.95
CA ALA A 269 -10.57 3.78 18.77
C ALA A 269 -11.21 5.17 18.92
N ALA A 270 -10.39 6.22 19.09
CA ALA A 270 -10.87 7.60 19.18
C ALA A 270 -11.51 8.08 17.86
N LEU A 271 -11.09 7.54 16.73
CA LEU A 271 -11.64 7.84 15.40
C LEU A 271 -13.07 7.33 15.17
N SER A 272 -13.57 6.41 16.01
CA SER A 272 -15.00 6.06 16.04
C SER A 272 -15.89 7.26 16.36
N THR A 273 -15.32 8.31 16.98
CA THR A 273 -16.01 9.60 17.18
C THR A 273 -15.31 10.70 16.36
N PRO A 274 -15.81 11.05 15.16
CA PRO A 274 -15.13 11.97 14.23
C PRO A 274 -14.78 13.35 14.83
N GLN A 275 -15.57 13.80 15.81
CA GLN A 275 -15.38 15.08 16.50
C GLN A 275 -14.08 15.16 17.32
N VAL A 276 -13.56 14.02 17.79
CA VAL A 276 -12.37 13.98 18.65
C VAL A 276 -11.13 14.37 17.85
N LEU A 277 -10.99 13.84 16.63
CA LEU A 277 -9.90 14.21 15.74
C LEU A 277 -9.97 15.69 15.35
N GLN A 278 -11.17 16.21 15.08
CA GLN A 278 -11.35 17.62 14.73
C GLN A 278 -10.90 18.55 15.86
N LYS A 279 -11.29 18.26 17.10
CA LYS A 279 -10.87 19.05 18.27
C LYS A 279 -9.36 18.95 18.52
N HIS A 280 -8.78 17.76 18.38
CA HIS A 280 -7.34 17.55 18.50
C HIS A 280 -6.56 18.39 17.49
N MET A 281 -6.95 18.32 16.21
CA MET A 281 -6.33 19.11 15.14
C MET A 281 -6.52 20.62 15.36
N GLN A 282 -7.70 21.05 15.82
CA GLN A 282 -7.99 22.45 16.10
C GLN A 282 -7.09 23.01 17.22
N GLY A 283 -6.77 22.21 18.24
CA GLY A 283 -5.79 22.57 19.28
C GLY A 283 -4.40 22.89 18.73
N HIS A 284 -4.08 22.41 17.52
CA HIS A 284 -2.84 22.66 16.79
C HIS A 284 -3.00 23.66 15.63
N SER A 285 -4.04 24.50 15.65
CA SER A 285 -4.32 25.51 14.60
C SER A 285 -4.64 24.92 13.22
N ILE A 286 -5.06 23.65 13.16
CA ILE A 286 -5.49 22.95 11.94
C ILE A 286 -7.00 22.79 11.99
N HIS A 287 -7.72 23.41 11.05
CA HIS A 287 -9.17 23.48 11.06
C HIS A 287 -9.77 22.45 10.11
N CYS A 288 -10.84 21.77 10.54
CA CYS A 288 -11.58 20.84 9.69
C CYS A 288 -12.65 21.61 8.89
N ILE A 289 -12.71 21.43 7.58
CA ILE A 289 -13.72 22.04 6.72
C ILE A 289 -14.81 21.07 6.29
N ALA A 290 -14.45 19.80 6.15
CA ALA A 290 -15.39 18.73 5.84
C ALA A 290 -14.88 17.43 6.43
N SER A 291 -15.80 16.65 6.98
CA SER A 291 -15.55 15.28 7.44
C SER A 291 -16.65 14.39 6.91
N GLY A 292 -16.29 13.18 6.49
CA GLY A 292 -17.24 12.19 6.01
C GLY A 292 -16.66 10.79 6.05
N GLY A 293 -17.42 9.85 5.49
CA GLY A 293 -17.10 8.43 5.55
C GLY A 293 -17.71 7.74 6.77
N GLN A 294 -17.52 6.42 6.81
CA GLN A 294 -18.03 5.50 7.83
C GLN A 294 -16.99 4.41 8.02
N ALA A 295 -16.96 3.78 9.19
CA ALA A 295 -16.03 2.69 9.44
C ALA A 295 -16.13 1.61 8.33
N PRO A 296 -15.01 1.15 7.76
CA PRO A 296 -13.65 1.44 8.21
C PRO A 296 -12.98 2.68 7.59
N ASN A 297 -13.59 3.33 6.60
CA ASN A 297 -12.98 4.41 5.83
C ASN A 297 -13.52 5.79 6.20
N PHE A 298 -12.68 6.61 6.82
CA PHE A 298 -12.98 8.00 7.13
C PHE A 298 -12.21 8.95 6.21
N LYS A 299 -12.83 10.09 5.91
CA LYS A 299 -12.23 11.13 5.06
C LYS A 299 -12.40 12.48 5.71
N PHE A 300 -11.31 13.18 5.89
CA PHE A 300 -11.26 14.51 6.44
C PHE A 300 -10.57 15.47 5.48
N PHE A 301 -11.09 16.68 5.44
CA PHE A 301 -10.46 17.81 4.79
C PHE A 301 -10.14 18.85 5.85
N PHE A 302 -8.86 19.19 5.93
CA PHE A 302 -8.37 20.22 6.84
C PHE A 302 -7.75 21.38 6.08
N PHE A 303 -7.65 22.52 6.74
CA PHE A 303 -6.86 23.65 6.27
C PHE A 303 -6.12 24.31 7.43
N ALA A 304 -5.00 24.94 7.10
CA ALA A 304 -4.24 25.79 7.99
C ALA A 304 -3.72 27.00 7.21
N GLN A 305 -3.40 28.08 7.91
CA GLN A 305 -2.90 29.32 7.31
C GLN A 305 -1.55 29.67 7.93
N LYS A 306 -0.59 30.09 7.11
CA LYS A 306 0.73 30.56 7.58
C LYS A 306 0.55 31.87 8.36
N ALA A 307 1.16 32.00 9.54
CA ALA A 307 1.01 33.19 10.38
C ALA A 307 1.71 34.44 9.82
N GLU A 308 2.81 34.24 9.08
CA GLU A 308 3.59 35.33 8.48
C GLU A 308 2.96 35.87 7.19
N GLU A 309 2.22 35.02 6.46
CA GLU A 309 1.61 35.34 5.17
C GLU A 309 0.14 34.91 5.15
N PRO A 310 -0.82 35.83 5.38
CA PRO A 310 -2.24 35.49 5.51
C PRO A 310 -2.87 35.03 4.19
N THR A 311 -2.20 35.16 3.05
CA THR A 311 -2.69 34.67 1.76
C THR A 311 -2.41 33.19 1.52
N ASN A 312 -1.48 32.59 2.29
CA ASN A 312 -0.99 31.24 2.02
C ASN A 312 -1.68 30.23 2.92
N PHE A 313 -2.40 29.31 2.27
CA PHE A 313 -3.10 28.23 2.92
C PHE A 313 -2.44 26.89 2.60
N PHE A 314 -2.49 26.02 3.60
CA PHE A 314 -2.22 24.60 3.46
C PHE A 314 -3.57 23.89 3.49
N LEU A 315 -3.85 23.09 2.48
CA LEU A 315 -5.06 22.29 2.37
C LEU A 315 -4.65 20.83 2.48
N VAL A 316 -5.39 20.06 3.28
CA VAL A 316 -5.06 18.67 3.56
C VAL A 316 -6.27 17.80 3.30
N GLN A 317 -6.05 16.69 2.61
CA GLN A 317 -6.96 15.56 2.59
C GLN A 317 -6.33 14.44 3.39
N CYS A 318 -7.04 13.96 4.40
CA CYS A 318 -6.64 12.82 5.21
C CYS A 318 -7.68 11.72 5.02
N LEU A 319 -7.28 10.62 4.38
CA LEU A 319 -8.07 9.39 4.34
C LEU A 319 -7.54 8.46 5.41
N TYR A 320 -8.43 7.85 6.16
CA TYR A 320 -8.08 6.99 7.25
C TYR A 320 -8.83 5.67 7.15
N ASN A 321 -8.12 4.55 7.37
CA ASN A 321 -8.71 3.23 7.42
C ASN A 321 -8.51 2.61 8.82
N THR A 322 -9.61 2.44 9.56
CA THR A 322 -9.57 1.85 10.92
C THR A 322 -9.14 0.38 10.91
N SER A 323 -9.40 -0.37 9.83
CA SER A 323 -9.08 -1.80 9.76
C SER A 323 -7.59 -2.03 9.54
N SER A 324 -6.92 -1.19 8.76
CA SER A 324 -5.47 -1.26 8.54
C SER A 324 -4.65 -0.38 9.47
N ALA A 325 -5.30 0.48 10.27
CA ALA A 325 -4.67 1.50 11.11
C ALA A 325 -3.71 2.43 10.33
N GLN A 326 -4.02 2.68 9.05
CA GLN A 326 -3.23 3.56 8.18
C GLN A 326 -4.01 4.81 7.79
N ALA A 327 -3.29 5.93 7.71
CA ALA A 327 -3.77 7.19 7.18
C ALA A 327 -2.97 7.57 5.94
N GLN A 328 -3.66 7.99 4.89
CA GLN A 328 -3.09 8.60 3.69
C GLN A 328 -3.37 10.10 3.72
N ILE A 329 -2.32 10.90 3.58
CA ILE A 329 -2.35 12.35 3.71
C ILE A 329 -1.87 12.97 2.41
N LYS A 330 -2.68 13.87 1.86
CA LYS A 330 -2.34 14.66 0.68
C LYS A 330 -2.42 16.14 1.02
N ILE A 331 -1.35 16.86 0.76
CA ILE A 331 -1.21 18.27 1.09
C ILE A 331 -1.06 19.08 -0.19
N LYS A 332 -1.83 20.14 -0.29
CA LYS A 332 -1.75 21.16 -1.33
C LYS A 332 -1.47 22.49 -0.65
N ALA A 333 -0.42 23.18 -1.08
CA ALA A 333 -0.05 24.47 -0.53
C ALA A 333 -0.04 25.52 -1.64
N ASP A 334 -0.41 26.77 -1.31
CA ASP A 334 -0.20 27.90 -2.22
C ASP A 334 1.30 28.15 -2.49
N ASP A 335 2.15 27.84 -1.49
CA ASP A 335 3.61 27.90 -1.58
C ASP A 335 4.21 26.50 -1.28
N PRO A 336 4.81 25.83 -2.29
CA PRO A 336 5.38 24.49 -2.11
C PRO A 336 6.65 24.48 -1.26
N SER A 337 7.34 25.62 -1.05
CA SER A 337 8.59 25.64 -0.27
C SER A 337 8.38 25.31 1.21
N THR A 338 7.18 25.54 1.73
CA THR A 338 6.81 25.31 3.12
C THR A 338 5.95 24.06 3.33
N SER A 339 5.63 23.31 2.26
CA SER A 339 4.73 22.15 2.34
C SER A 339 5.33 20.99 3.13
N ASP A 340 6.64 20.75 3.02
CA ASP A 340 7.29 19.64 3.73
C ASP A 340 7.38 19.90 5.24
N ALA A 341 7.70 21.13 5.63
CA ALA A 341 7.70 21.56 7.02
C ALA A 341 6.30 21.42 7.64
N PHE A 342 5.25 21.81 6.90
CA PHE A 342 3.87 21.61 7.32
C PHE A 342 3.47 20.13 7.40
N ALA A 343 3.94 19.30 6.47
CA ALA A 343 3.64 17.88 6.45
C ALA A 343 4.23 17.16 7.68
N ILE A 344 5.47 17.48 8.05
CA ILE A 344 6.12 16.97 9.26
C ILE A 344 5.33 17.39 10.50
N LEU A 345 4.89 18.65 10.57
CA LEU A 345 4.06 19.14 11.67
C LEU A 345 2.73 18.38 11.74
N PHE A 346 2.02 18.23 10.62
CA PHE A 346 0.74 17.53 10.55
C PHE A 346 0.87 16.07 11.02
N LEU A 347 1.91 15.36 10.56
CA LEU A 347 2.20 13.99 10.99
C LEU A 347 2.57 13.90 12.47
N SER A 348 3.31 14.87 13.00
CA SER A 348 3.63 14.94 14.43
C SER A 348 2.37 15.13 15.27
N VAL A 349 1.41 15.93 14.80
CA VAL A 349 0.11 16.11 15.47
C VAL A 349 -0.72 14.84 15.39
N LEU A 350 -0.78 14.20 14.22
CA LEU A 350 -1.56 12.99 14.01
C LEU A 350 -1.00 11.79 14.78
N SER A 351 0.32 11.66 14.92
CA SER A 351 0.94 10.57 15.70
C SER A 351 0.68 10.68 17.20
N LYS A 352 0.49 11.90 17.72
CA LYS A 352 0.09 12.15 19.11
C LYS A 352 -1.40 11.92 19.36
N PHE A 353 -2.18 11.67 18.32
CA PHE A 353 -3.61 11.41 18.45
C PHE A 353 -3.86 10.10 19.20
N GLY A 354 -4.67 10.17 20.27
CA GLY A 354 -4.99 9.03 21.14
C GLY A 354 -3.99 8.74 22.26
N ILE A 355 -2.89 9.51 22.37
CA ILE A 355 -1.88 9.36 23.43
C ILE A 355 -2.12 10.36 24.59
N SER A 356 -3.08 11.28 24.43
CA SER A 356 -3.39 12.33 25.42
C SER A 356 -4.59 12.02 26.29
#